data_AF-A0A8C9FNG7-F1
#
_entry.id   AF-A0A8C9FNG7-F1
#
_cell.length_a   1.000
_cell.length_b   1.000
_cell.length_c   1.000
_cell.angle_alpha   90.00
_cell.angle_beta   90.00
_cell.angle_gamma   90.00
#
_symmetry.space_group_name_H-M   'P 1'
#
loop_
_entity.id
_entity.type
_entity.pdbx_description
1 polymer ?
#
loop_
_entity_poly.entity_id
_entity_poly.type
_entity_poly.pdbx_seq_one_letter_code
_entity_poly.pdbx_strand_id
1 'polypeptide(L)'
;MLLFYLRKRLRLTGTKYGCGGGGCGACTVMISTYEPASKKIRHYSANACLLPICSLYGMAVTTVEGVGSTRTRIHPVQERLAKCHGSQCGFCTPGMVMSIYTLLRNHPEPTLEQMTAALAGNCSPLADRCPTIPHSKQSLSLHREKILVLFSFSFKESVGLFSPDEFQPLDPTQEFIFPPELMRMAEDQPKRTLFFHGERMMWISPVSLDELQDLKAAHPKAPLLVGNTGVGPDMKFRGVFHPIVIAPARIPDLNVVAVATVHDTDFFLHNTVEY
;
A
#
# COMPACT_ATOMS: atom_id res chain seq x y z
N MET A 1 -0.96 6.69 13.13
CA MET A 1 -0.82 5.67 12.07
C MET A 1 -2.18 5.31 11.50
N LEU A 2 -2.25 5.04 10.20
CA LEU A 2 -3.46 4.77 9.45
C LEU A 2 -4.21 3.54 9.98
N LEU A 3 -3.50 2.45 10.28
CA LEU A 3 -4.13 1.23 10.81
C LEU A 3 -4.95 1.47 12.08
N PHE A 4 -4.42 2.29 13.00
CA PHE A 4 -5.14 2.67 14.21
C PHE A 4 -6.37 3.51 13.87
N TYR A 5 -6.22 4.51 12.97
CA TYR A 5 -7.30 5.39 12.56
C TYR A 5 -8.46 4.63 11.91
N LEU A 6 -8.16 3.75 10.95
CA LEU A 6 -9.15 2.88 10.31
C LEU A 6 -9.95 2.08 11.34
N ARG A 7 -9.25 1.38 12.24
CA ARG A 7 -9.86 0.42 13.17
C ARG A 7 -10.60 1.08 14.33
N LYS A 8 -10.06 2.19 14.87
CA LYS A 8 -10.57 2.81 16.11
C LYS A 8 -11.42 4.04 15.87
N ARG A 9 -11.11 4.84 14.84
CA ARG A 9 -11.86 6.07 14.52
C ARG A 9 -12.94 5.79 13.48
N LEU A 10 -12.59 5.15 12.36
CA LEU A 10 -13.56 4.84 11.30
C LEU A 10 -14.32 3.52 11.51
N ARG A 11 -13.90 2.70 12.47
CA ARG A 11 -14.46 1.37 12.77
C ARG A 11 -14.43 0.40 11.57
N LEU A 12 -13.52 0.63 10.63
CA LEU A 12 -13.19 -0.29 9.53
C LEU A 12 -12.17 -1.30 10.05
N THR A 13 -12.65 -2.48 10.44
CA THR A 13 -11.87 -3.47 11.18
C THR A 13 -11.29 -4.57 10.32
N GLY A 14 -11.55 -4.56 9.01
CA GLY A 14 -11.07 -5.51 8.00
C GLY A 14 -9.56 -5.51 7.88
N THR A 15 -8.92 -4.35 7.80
CA THR A 15 -7.45 -4.22 7.88
C THR A 15 -6.95 -4.65 9.27
N LYS A 16 -6.02 -5.61 9.33
CA LYS A 16 -5.60 -6.26 10.58
C LYS A 16 -4.24 -5.80 11.08
N TYR A 17 -4.02 -5.95 12.39
CA TYR A 17 -2.70 -5.77 13.01
C TYR A 17 -2.02 -7.13 13.15
N GLY A 18 -0.91 -7.36 12.43
CA GLY A 18 -0.08 -8.55 12.58
C GLY A 18 1.19 -8.26 13.38
N CYS A 19 2.27 -7.88 12.69
CA CYS A 19 3.57 -7.58 13.33
C CYS A 19 3.74 -6.10 13.71
N GLY A 20 3.14 -5.19 12.92
CA GLY A 20 3.27 -3.75 13.12
C GLY A 20 4.63 -3.15 12.74
N GLY A 21 5.50 -3.91 12.05
CA GLY A 21 6.77 -3.46 11.47
C GLY A 21 6.82 -3.60 9.93
N GLY A 22 5.67 -3.84 9.28
CA GLY A 22 5.57 -3.93 7.82
C GLY A 22 5.89 -5.29 7.19
N GLY A 23 6.35 -6.28 7.96
CA GLY A 23 6.83 -7.56 7.40
C GLY A 23 5.77 -8.61 7.07
N CYS A 24 4.51 -8.46 7.52
CA CYS A 24 3.50 -9.52 7.38
C CYS A 24 2.38 -9.26 6.35
N GLY A 25 2.21 -8.03 5.87
CA GLY A 25 1.16 -7.67 4.89
C GLY A 25 -0.30 -7.75 5.39
N ALA A 26 -0.58 -8.26 6.59
CA ALA A 26 -1.96 -8.30 7.14
C ALA A 26 -2.66 -6.92 7.23
N CYS A 27 -1.89 -5.83 7.19
CA CYS A 27 -2.39 -4.46 7.19
C CYS A 27 -2.34 -3.77 5.82
N THR A 28 -2.20 -4.51 4.72
CA THR A 28 -2.14 -3.93 3.37
C THR A 28 -3.45 -3.20 3.04
N VAL A 29 -3.30 -2.01 2.46
CA VAL A 29 -4.34 -1.18 1.88
C VAL A 29 -3.85 -0.66 0.52
N MET A 30 -4.77 -0.20 -0.33
CA MET A 30 -4.39 0.49 -1.56
C MET A 30 -4.43 2.01 -1.32
N ILE A 31 -3.36 2.70 -1.72
CA ILE A 31 -3.29 4.15 -1.78
C ILE A 31 -3.41 4.56 -3.24
N SER A 32 -4.26 5.54 -3.49
CA SER A 32 -4.40 6.15 -4.81
C SER A 32 -4.04 7.63 -4.75
N THR A 33 -3.26 8.08 -5.71
CA THR A 33 -2.87 9.49 -5.88
C THR A 33 -3.22 9.97 -7.26
N TYR A 34 -3.42 11.27 -7.39
CA TYR A 34 -3.57 11.93 -8.67
C TYR A 34 -2.36 12.81 -8.94
N GLU A 35 -1.77 12.67 -10.12
CA GLU A 35 -0.66 13.50 -10.58
C GLU A 35 -1.19 14.54 -11.59
N PRO A 36 -1.28 15.83 -11.22
CA PRO A 36 -1.85 16.87 -12.09
C PRO A 36 -1.07 17.06 -13.39
N ALA A 37 0.26 16.90 -13.35
CA ALA A 37 1.13 17.11 -14.50
C ALA A 37 0.87 16.08 -15.62
N SER A 38 0.66 14.81 -15.26
CA SER A 38 0.40 13.73 -16.22
C SER A 38 -1.09 13.41 -16.39
N LYS A 39 -1.95 13.98 -15.53
CA LYS A 39 -3.38 13.65 -15.39
C LYS A 39 -3.65 12.16 -15.12
N LYS A 40 -2.69 11.46 -14.52
CA LYS A 40 -2.80 10.03 -14.21
C LYS A 40 -3.12 9.80 -12.75
N ILE A 41 -3.87 8.71 -12.53
CA ILE A 41 -4.09 8.17 -11.18
C ILE A 41 -3.08 7.03 -10.99
N ARG A 42 -2.31 7.07 -9.91
CA ARG A 42 -1.40 5.99 -9.52
C ARG A 42 -2.01 5.20 -8.37
N HIS A 43 -1.99 3.88 -8.48
CA HIS A 43 -2.40 2.97 -7.41
C HIS A 43 -1.20 2.19 -6.91
N TYR A 44 -1.02 2.11 -5.59
CA TYR A 44 0.04 1.29 -4.99
C TYR A 44 -0.39 0.74 -3.63
N SER A 45 0.20 -0.38 -3.25
CA SER A 45 -0.15 -1.06 -2.00
C SER A 45 0.79 -0.60 -0.89
N ALA A 46 0.27 -0.39 0.31
CA ALA A 46 1.07 0.06 1.43
C ALA A 46 0.64 -0.56 2.76
N ASN A 47 1.61 -0.68 3.68
CA ASN A 47 1.39 -1.19 5.02
C ASN A 47 0.79 -0.10 5.93
N ALA A 48 -0.51 -0.18 6.23
CA ALA A 48 -1.19 0.81 7.05
C ALA A 48 -0.61 0.97 8.47
N CYS A 49 0.13 -0.02 8.98
CA CYS A 49 0.78 0.07 10.28
C CYS A 49 1.97 1.04 10.32
N LEU A 50 2.58 1.34 9.17
CA LEU A 50 3.70 2.26 9.04
C LEU A 50 3.31 3.61 8.44
N LEU A 51 2.11 3.75 7.88
CA LEU A 51 1.64 5.00 7.28
C LEU A 51 1.14 6.00 8.35
N PRO A 52 1.78 7.17 8.52
CA PRO A 52 1.22 8.26 9.31
C PRO A 52 0.02 8.87 8.57
N ILE A 53 -1.07 9.22 9.26
CA ILE A 53 -2.24 9.82 8.57
C ILE A 53 -1.94 11.19 7.98
N CYS A 54 -0.97 11.92 8.56
CA CYS A 54 -0.53 13.22 8.08
C CYS A 54 0.14 13.15 6.70
N SER A 55 0.67 11.99 6.29
CA SER A 55 1.25 11.80 4.95
C SER A 55 0.20 11.51 3.88
N LEU A 56 -1.07 11.35 4.25
CA LEU A 56 -2.15 10.95 3.34
C LEU A 56 -2.98 12.13 2.82
N TYR A 57 -2.52 13.37 3.04
CA TYR A 57 -3.21 14.56 2.56
C TYR A 57 -3.33 14.51 1.02
N GLY A 58 -4.56 14.54 0.51
CA GLY A 58 -4.83 14.48 -0.93
C GLY A 58 -4.77 13.10 -1.56
N MET A 59 -4.72 12.04 -0.75
CA MET A 59 -4.69 10.66 -1.23
C MET A 59 -6.02 9.95 -0.92
N ALA A 60 -6.38 8.95 -1.72
CA ALA A 60 -7.51 8.07 -1.44
C ALA A 60 -7.03 6.73 -0.88
N VAL A 61 -7.62 6.28 0.23
CA VAL A 61 -7.34 4.97 0.84
C VAL A 61 -8.47 4.01 0.54
N THR A 62 -8.16 2.87 -0.05
CA THR A 62 -9.11 1.75 -0.23
C THR A 62 -8.73 0.60 0.70
N THR A 63 -9.72 0.08 1.42
CA THR A 63 -9.59 -1.05 2.35
C THR A 63 -10.38 -2.26 1.84
N VAL A 64 -10.26 -3.41 2.50
CA VAL A 64 -10.96 -4.63 2.06
C VAL A 64 -12.48 -4.45 2.05
N GLU A 65 -13.03 -3.65 2.97
CA GLU A 65 -14.45 -3.29 3.00
C GLU A 65 -14.86 -2.38 1.84
N GLY A 66 -13.93 -1.55 1.37
CA GLY A 66 -14.14 -0.66 0.24
C GLY A 66 -14.24 -1.42 -1.08
N VAL A 67 -13.51 -2.53 -1.23
CA VAL A 67 -13.50 -3.34 -2.46
C VAL A 67 -14.83 -4.10 -2.66
N GLY A 68 -15.46 -4.55 -1.57
CA GLY A 68 -16.72 -5.30 -1.64
C GLY A 68 -17.11 -5.90 -0.30
N SER A 69 -18.37 -6.31 -0.17
CA SER A 69 -18.90 -6.92 1.05
C SER A 69 -20.06 -7.88 0.77
N THR A 70 -20.36 -8.75 1.73
CA THR A 70 -21.54 -9.63 1.69
C THR A 70 -22.88 -8.88 1.78
N ARG A 71 -22.86 -7.61 2.21
CA ARG A 71 -24.06 -6.76 2.27
C ARG A 71 -24.36 -6.05 0.95
N THR A 72 -23.34 -5.94 0.11
CA THR A 72 -23.42 -5.28 -1.20
C THR A 72 -23.06 -6.33 -2.25
N ARG A 73 -21.99 -6.11 -3.01
CA ARG A 73 -21.44 -7.06 -3.96
C ARG A 73 -20.05 -7.46 -3.48
N ILE A 74 -19.76 -8.76 -3.55
CA ILE A 74 -18.42 -9.31 -3.31
C ILE A 74 -17.60 -9.11 -4.58
N HIS A 75 -16.36 -8.65 -4.43
CA HIS A 75 -15.46 -8.46 -5.55
C HIS A 75 -14.92 -9.81 -6.07
N PRO A 76 -14.64 -10.00 -7.37
CA PRO A 76 -14.09 -11.25 -7.91
C PRO A 76 -12.85 -11.76 -7.18
N VAL A 77 -11.97 -10.86 -6.71
CA VAL A 77 -10.80 -11.23 -5.89
C VAL A 77 -11.20 -11.88 -4.56
N GLN A 78 -12.20 -11.31 -3.87
CA GLN A 78 -12.70 -11.85 -2.60
C GLN A 78 -13.40 -13.20 -2.82
N GLU A 79 -14.22 -13.31 -3.87
CA GLU A 79 -14.94 -14.53 -4.24
C GLU A 79 -13.96 -15.66 -4.55
N ARG A 80 -13.02 -15.44 -5.48
CA ARG A 80 -12.07 -16.46 -5.93
C ARG A 80 -11.19 -16.93 -4.79
N LEU A 81 -10.67 -16.02 -3.97
CA LEU A 81 -9.82 -16.39 -2.83
C LEU A 81 -10.58 -17.25 -1.81
N ALA A 82 -11.86 -16.97 -1.57
CA ALA A 82 -12.69 -17.75 -0.66
C ALA A 82 -13.08 -19.12 -1.25
N LYS A 83 -13.64 -19.16 -2.47
CA LYS A 83 -14.13 -20.39 -3.12
C LYS A 83 -13.00 -21.38 -3.44
N CYS A 84 -11.78 -20.89 -3.63
CA CYS A 84 -10.63 -21.73 -3.91
C CYS A 84 -9.86 -22.18 -2.67
N HIS A 85 -10.49 -22.08 -1.50
CA HIS A 85 -9.93 -22.51 -0.21
C HIS A 85 -8.62 -21.78 0.14
N GLY A 86 -8.46 -20.55 -0.35
CA GLY A 86 -7.31 -19.68 -0.07
C GLY A 86 -7.39 -18.98 1.29
N SER A 87 -8.39 -19.30 2.10
CA SER A 87 -8.61 -18.73 3.43
C SER A 87 -8.98 -19.84 4.42
N GLN A 88 -8.30 -19.87 5.57
CA GLN A 88 -8.60 -20.79 6.68
C GLN A 88 -9.03 -20.01 7.92
N CYS A 89 -8.08 -19.54 8.73
CA CYS A 89 -8.38 -18.67 9.88
C CYS A 89 -8.84 -17.25 9.47
N GLY A 90 -8.66 -16.87 8.20
CA GLY A 90 -9.10 -15.60 7.63
C GLY A 90 -8.28 -14.37 7.99
N PHE A 91 -7.29 -14.45 8.89
CA PHE A 91 -6.62 -13.27 9.43
C PHE A 91 -5.78 -12.50 8.40
N CYS A 92 -5.04 -13.22 7.54
CA CYS A 92 -4.21 -12.63 6.48
C CYS A 92 -4.99 -12.30 5.20
N THR A 93 -6.21 -12.83 5.07
CA THR A 93 -7.02 -12.74 3.85
C THR A 93 -7.27 -11.29 3.41
N PRO A 94 -7.60 -10.32 4.29
CA PRO A 94 -7.71 -8.92 3.90
C PRO A 94 -6.44 -8.36 3.24
N GLY A 95 -5.26 -8.68 3.77
CA GLY A 95 -3.98 -8.23 3.21
C GLY A 95 -3.73 -8.78 1.82
N MET A 96 -3.98 -10.09 1.63
CA MET A 96 -3.88 -10.74 0.33
C MET A 96 -4.85 -10.17 -0.70
N VAL A 97 -6.12 -9.99 -0.31
CA VAL A 97 -7.14 -9.37 -1.18
C VAL A 97 -6.66 -8.00 -1.63
N MET A 98 -6.17 -7.16 -0.72
CA MET A 98 -5.74 -5.81 -1.09
C MET A 98 -4.49 -5.80 -1.97
N SER A 99 -3.54 -6.73 -1.79
CA SER A 99 -2.39 -6.87 -2.68
C SER A 99 -2.78 -7.30 -4.09
N ILE A 100 -3.66 -8.29 -4.22
CA ILE A 100 -4.15 -8.77 -5.52
C ILE A 100 -5.01 -7.70 -6.20
N TYR A 101 -5.90 -7.06 -5.44
CA TYR A 101 -6.74 -5.97 -5.93
C TYR A 101 -5.90 -4.82 -6.49
N THR A 102 -4.89 -4.38 -5.73
CA THR A 102 -4.00 -3.30 -6.18
C THR A 102 -3.23 -3.68 -7.45
N LEU A 103 -2.77 -4.93 -7.55
CA LEU A 103 -2.11 -5.43 -8.76
C LEU A 103 -3.06 -5.36 -9.96
N LEU A 104 -4.29 -5.87 -9.83
CA LEU A 104 -5.27 -5.89 -10.92
C LEU A 104 -5.70 -4.49 -11.36
N ARG A 105 -5.68 -3.51 -10.44
CA ARG A 105 -5.91 -2.10 -10.76
C ARG A 105 -4.81 -1.48 -11.64
N ASN A 106 -3.61 -2.04 -11.61
CA ASN A 106 -2.48 -1.60 -12.45
C ASN A 106 -2.29 -2.47 -13.69
N HIS A 107 -2.59 -3.77 -13.57
CA HIS A 107 -2.44 -4.78 -14.62
C HIS A 107 -3.67 -5.70 -14.60
N PRO A 108 -4.74 -5.38 -15.37
CA PRO A 108 -5.97 -6.19 -15.40
C PRO A 108 -5.74 -7.66 -15.81
N GLU A 109 -4.69 -7.90 -16.61
CA GLU A 109 -4.21 -9.22 -17.00
C GLU A 109 -2.76 -9.40 -16.53
N PRO A 110 -2.51 -9.70 -15.24
CA PRO A 110 -1.15 -9.77 -14.72
C PRO A 110 -0.49 -11.11 -15.04
N THR A 111 0.83 -11.09 -15.15
CA THR A 111 1.65 -12.30 -15.25
C THR A 111 1.78 -12.98 -13.89
N LEU A 112 2.15 -14.27 -13.91
CA LEU A 112 2.44 -15.05 -12.70
C LEU A 112 3.53 -14.40 -11.84
N GLU A 113 4.55 -13.83 -12.48
CA GLU A 113 5.64 -13.14 -11.81
C GLU A 113 5.13 -11.89 -11.07
N GLN A 114 4.30 -11.07 -11.71
CA GLN A 114 3.71 -9.89 -11.10
C GLN A 114 2.83 -10.25 -9.89
N MET A 115 2.03 -11.31 -9.99
CA MET A 115 1.24 -11.81 -8.86
C MET A 115 2.12 -12.31 -7.71
N THR A 116 3.21 -13.00 -8.04
CA THR A 116 4.14 -13.51 -7.04
C THR A 116 4.79 -12.35 -6.30
N ALA A 117 5.25 -11.34 -7.03
CA ALA A 117 5.82 -10.13 -6.48
C ALA A 117 4.81 -9.40 -5.56
N ALA A 118 3.57 -9.21 -6.01
CA ALA A 118 2.52 -8.54 -5.23
C ALA A 118 2.20 -9.24 -3.90
N LEU A 119 2.32 -10.58 -3.85
CA LEU A 119 2.06 -11.38 -2.67
C LEU A 119 3.30 -11.62 -1.79
N ALA A 120 4.51 -11.22 -2.22
CA ALA A 120 5.76 -11.51 -1.50
C ALA A 120 5.78 -10.90 -0.08
N GLY A 121 5.15 -9.74 0.11
CA GLY A 121 5.03 -9.07 1.41
C GLY A 121 3.91 -9.59 2.32
N ASN A 122 3.10 -10.57 1.88
CA ASN A 122 2.01 -11.13 2.68
C ASN A 122 2.41 -12.47 3.29
N CYS A 123 2.52 -12.51 4.62
CA CYS A 123 2.75 -13.76 5.34
C CYS A 123 1.41 -14.43 5.68
N SER A 124 1.35 -15.74 5.45
CA SER A 124 0.42 -16.62 6.18
C SER A 124 1.21 -17.36 7.25
N PRO A 125 0.70 -17.53 8.48
CA PRO A 125 1.30 -18.42 9.47
C PRO A 125 1.44 -19.86 8.95
N LEU A 126 0.60 -20.21 7.97
CA LEU A 126 0.54 -21.48 7.29
C LEU A 126 1.48 -21.56 6.07
N ALA A 127 2.15 -20.48 5.64
CA ALA A 127 3.12 -20.54 4.55
C ALA A 127 4.51 -20.28 5.15
N ASP A 128 5.46 -21.20 4.90
CA ASP A 128 6.82 -21.32 5.47
C ASP A 128 7.77 -20.10 5.39
N ARG A 129 7.28 -18.86 5.20
CA ARG A 129 8.09 -17.63 5.07
C ARG A 129 7.59 -16.49 5.94
N CYS A 130 7.09 -16.77 7.14
CA CYS A 130 6.88 -15.72 8.15
C CYS A 130 8.15 -15.61 9.01
N PRO A 131 8.98 -14.55 8.87
CA PRO A 131 10.22 -14.42 9.65
C PRO A 131 9.98 -14.22 11.16
N THR A 132 8.72 -14.06 11.59
CA THR A 132 8.35 -13.83 12.99
C THR A 132 7.80 -15.08 13.71
N ILE A 133 7.77 -16.25 13.08
CA ILE A 133 7.26 -17.49 13.71
C ILE A 133 8.30 -18.61 13.51
N PRO A 134 8.79 -19.28 14.57
CA PRO A 134 9.67 -20.43 14.43
C PRO A 134 8.89 -21.64 13.89
N HIS A 135 9.45 -22.23 12.83
CA HIS A 135 9.09 -23.40 12.03
C HIS A 135 7.97 -24.36 12.46
N SER A 136 7.22 -24.84 11.45
CA SER A 136 6.93 -26.26 11.25
C SER A 136 6.92 -26.57 9.74
N LYS A 137 8.01 -27.19 9.24
CA LYS A 137 8.14 -27.66 7.86
C LYS A 137 7.28 -28.92 7.67
N GLN A 138 6.09 -28.81 7.10
CA GLN A 138 5.49 -29.83 6.24
C GLN A 138 4.05 -29.46 5.89
N SER A 139 3.77 -29.45 4.59
CA SER A 139 2.53 -29.04 3.94
C SER A 139 2.36 -27.53 3.87
N LEU A 140 1.87 -26.99 2.74
CA LEU A 140 1.38 -25.62 2.51
C LEU A 140 2.18 -24.71 1.55
N SER A 141 3.32 -25.14 0.99
CA SER A 141 3.86 -24.53 -0.25
C SER A 141 2.84 -24.52 -1.40
N LEU A 142 1.89 -25.46 -1.36
CA LEU A 142 0.79 -25.64 -2.30
C LEU A 142 -0.23 -24.48 -2.35
N HIS A 143 -0.33 -23.63 -1.31
CA HIS A 143 -1.36 -22.57 -1.26
C HIS A 143 -1.01 -21.35 -2.13
N ARG A 144 0.26 -20.97 -2.22
CA ARG A 144 0.67 -19.79 -3.00
C ARG A 144 0.61 -20.06 -4.49
N GLU A 145 1.10 -21.21 -4.94
CA GLU A 145 1.04 -21.65 -6.35
C GLU A 145 -0.40 -21.79 -6.84
N LYS A 146 -1.30 -22.34 -6.02
CA LYS A 146 -2.73 -22.40 -6.35
C LYS A 146 -3.37 -21.02 -6.45
N ILE A 147 -3.10 -20.11 -5.50
CA ILE A 147 -3.63 -18.73 -5.56
C ILE A 147 -3.12 -17.99 -6.80
N LEU A 148 -1.85 -18.16 -7.13
CA LEU A 148 -1.19 -17.61 -8.30
C LEU A 148 -1.84 -18.07 -9.61
N VAL A 149 -2.18 -19.35 -9.71
CA VAL A 149 -2.80 -19.96 -10.88
C VAL A 149 -4.28 -19.55 -11.05
N LEU A 150 -4.98 -19.10 -10.01
CA LEU A 150 -6.40 -18.67 -10.08
C LEU A 150 -6.64 -17.33 -10.76
N PHE A 151 -5.62 -16.48 -10.76
CA PHE A 151 -5.70 -15.16 -11.38
C PHE A 151 -4.97 -15.12 -12.72
N SER A 152 -4.14 -16.12 -13.04
CA SER A 152 -3.64 -16.36 -14.39
C SER A 152 -4.69 -17.16 -15.15
N PHE A 153 -5.30 -16.57 -16.19
CA PHE A 153 -6.42 -17.11 -16.98
C PHE A 153 -6.23 -18.49 -17.66
N SER A 154 -5.16 -19.23 -17.34
CA SER A 154 -4.82 -20.51 -17.95
C SER A 154 -4.98 -21.66 -16.95
N PHE A 155 -6.22 -22.05 -16.68
CA PHE A 155 -6.52 -23.30 -15.99
C PHE A 155 -6.84 -24.38 -17.03
N LYS A 156 -6.01 -25.43 -17.11
CA LYS A 156 -6.37 -26.63 -17.89
C LYS A 156 -6.47 -27.91 -17.07
N GLU A 157 -5.95 -27.98 -15.85
CA GLU A 157 -6.01 -29.20 -15.06
C GLU A 157 -6.04 -28.92 -13.55
N SER A 158 -7.21 -29.03 -12.93
CA SER A 158 -7.28 -29.61 -11.59
C SER A 158 -8.53 -30.46 -11.46
N VAL A 159 -8.35 -31.69 -11.01
CA VAL A 159 -9.43 -32.60 -10.58
C VAL A 159 -10.12 -31.93 -9.38
N GLY A 160 -11.38 -31.53 -9.58
CA GLY A 160 -11.96 -30.30 -9.03
C GLY A 160 -12.21 -30.23 -7.52
N LEU A 161 -11.67 -29.19 -6.87
CA LEU A 161 -12.04 -28.72 -5.53
C LEU A 161 -12.96 -27.48 -5.56
N PHE A 162 -13.15 -26.88 -6.73
CA PHE A 162 -14.00 -25.73 -7.02
C PHE A 162 -14.31 -25.71 -8.52
N SER A 163 -15.35 -24.98 -8.93
CA SER A 163 -15.74 -24.81 -10.34
C SER A 163 -15.35 -23.41 -10.84
N PRO A 164 -14.33 -23.28 -11.72
CA PRO A 164 -13.91 -21.98 -12.25
C PRO A 164 -15.01 -21.24 -13.02
N ASP A 165 -15.91 -21.98 -13.66
CA ASP A 165 -17.00 -21.43 -14.48
C ASP A 165 -18.04 -20.68 -13.65
N GLU A 166 -18.05 -20.88 -12.32
CA GLU A 166 -18.93 -20.16 -11.38
C GLU A 166 -18.37 -18.80 -10.93
N PHE A 167 -17.16 -18.44 -11.32
CA PHE A 167 -16.54 -17.18 -10.90
C PHE A 167 -17.03 -16.00 -11.71
N GLN A 168 -17.29 -14.89 -11.01
CA GLN A 168 -17.57 -13.64 -11.70
C GLN A 168 -16.35 -13.19 -12.51
N PRO A 169 -16.55 -12.72 -13.75
CA PRO A 169 -15.48 -12.07 -14.51
C PRO A 169 -15.05 -10.78 -13.81
N LEU A 170 -13.78 -10.42 -13.96
CA LEU A 170 -13.30 -9.10 -13.58
C LEU A 170 -13.76 -8.11 -14.64
N ASP A 171 -14.49 -7.07 -14.23
CA ASP A 171 -14.89 -5.96 -15.08
C ASP A 171 -14.18 -4.69 -14.61
N PRO A 172 -13.07 -4.29 -15.26
CA PRO A 172 -12.32 -3.09 -14.88
C PRO A 172 -13.13 -1.79 -14.96
N THR A 173 -14.25 -1.76 -15.70
CA THR A 173 -15.09 -0.57 -15.86
C THR A 173 -16.00 -0.31 -14.66
N GLN A 174 -16.21 -1.32 -13.82
CA GLN A 174 -17.06 -1.24 -12.62
C GLN A 174 -16.23 -0.99 -11.34
N GLU A 175 -14.95 -0.70 -11.49
CA GLU A 175 -14.06 -0.35 -10.40
C GLU A 175 -14.37 1.04 -9.82
N PHE A 176 -14.04 1.24 -8.54
CA PHE A 176 -14.25 2.52 -7.90
C PHE A 176 -13.48 3.63 -8.60
N ILE A 177 -14.21 4.68 -8.97
CA ILE A 177 -13.66 5.91 -9.51
C ILE A 177 -12.78 6.60 -8.46
N PHE A 178 -11.74 7.27 -8.93
CA PHE A 178 -10.97 8.14 -8.06
C PHE A 178 -11.82 9.36 -7.64
N PRO A 179 -11.81 9.77 -6.36
CA PRO A 179 -12.67 10.87 -5.90
C PRO A 179 -12.41 12.17 -6.68
N PRO A 180 -13.42 12.73 -7.39
CA PRO A 180 -13.23 13.95 -8.20
C PRO A 180 -12.83 15.18 -7.39
N GLU A 181 -13.19 15.23 -6.10
CA GLU A 181 -12.75 16.28 -5.19
C GLU A 181 -11.23 16.29 -5.00
N LEU A 182 -10.59 15.12 -4.95
CA LEU A 182 -9.14 15.02 -4.81
C LEU A 182 -8.40 15.43 -6.09
N MET A 183 -9.02 15.24 -7.27
CA MET A 183 -8.49 15.74 -8.54
C MET A 183 -8.47 17.27 -8.56
N ARG A 184 -9.62 17.90 -8.27
CA ARG A 184 -9.74 19.36 -8.16
C ARG A 184 -8.80 19.94 -7.11
N MET A 185 -8.68 19.25 -5.96
CA MET A 185 -7.75 19.68 -4.92
C MET A 185 -6.30 19.69 -5.38
N ALA A 186 -5.90 18.76 -6.25
CA ALA A 186 -4.54 18.69 -6.76
C ALA A 186 -4.28 19.66 -7.92
N GLU A 187 -5.30 20.00 -8.72
CA GLU A 187 -5.22 20.93 -9.86
C GLU A 187 -5.32 22.39 -9.43
N ASP A 188 -6.29 22.72 -8.57
CA ASP A 188 -6.72 24.10 -8.35
C ASP A 188 -6.17 24.74 -7.07
N GLN A 189 -5.75 23.95 -6.08
CA GLN A 189 -5.36 24.51 -4.79
C GLN A 189 -3.90 24.95 -4.75
N PRO A 190 -3.63 26.18 -4.26
CA PRO A 190 -2.27 26.63 -4.05
C PRO A 190 -1.60 25.74 -3.00
N LYS A 191 -0.41 25.23 -3.34
CA LYS A 191 0.38 24.42 -2.42
C LYS A 191 0.88 25.32 -1.29
N ARG A 192 0.55 24.93 -0.06
CA ARG A 192 1.06 25.54 1.17
C ARG A 192 1.69 24.49 2.08
N THR A 193 2.64 24.91 2.90
CA THR A 193 3.15 24.10 4.01
C THR A 193 2.01 23.71 4.94
N LEU A 194 1.97 22.43 5.31
CA LEU A 194 0.99 21.91 6.27
C LEU A 194 1.66 21.64 7.61
N PHE A 195 0.98 22.05 8.68
CA PHE A 195 1.40 21.81 10.06
C PHE A 195 0.32 20.99 10.77
N PHE A 196 0.71 19.84 11.32
CA PHE A 196 -0.17 19.03 12.17
C PHE A 196 0.44 18.92 13.56
N HIS A 197 -0.35 19.30 14.56
CA HIS A 197 0.04 19.30 15.96
C HIS A 197 -0.66 18.15 16.68
N GLY A 198 0.13 17.21 17.20
CA GLY A 198 -0.32 16.22 18.18
C GLY A 198 0.10 16.63 19.59
N GLU A 199 -0.30 15.83 20.58
CA GLU A 199 0.02 16.09 22.00
C GLU A 199 1.53 16.15 22.29
N ARG A 200 2.34 15.41 21.53
CA ARG A 200 3.79 15.28 21.76
C ARG A 200 4.66 15.57 20.54
N MET A 201 4.05 15.67 19.36
CA MET A 201 4.77 15.71 18.08
C MET A 201 4.16 16.75 17.14
N MET A 202 5.00 17.48 16.44
CA MET A 202 4.65 18.32 15.29
C MET A 202 5.10 17.64 13.99
N TRP A 203 4.21 17.63 13.00
CA TRP A 203 4.50 17.19 11.65
C TRP A 203 4.42 18.39 10.70
N ILE A 204 5.47 18.57 9.90
CA ILE A 204 5.58 19.68 8.96
C ILE A 204 5.75 19.10 7.55
N SER A 205 4.90 19.49 6.62
CA SER A 205 4.97 19.08 5.22
C SER A 205 5.20 20.29 4.30
N PRO A 206 6.47 20.66 4.06
CA PRO A 206 6.82 21.76 3.17
C PRO A 206 6.47 21.47 1.72
N VAL A 207 6.40 22.52 0.91
CA VAL A 207 6.06 22.45 -0.52
C VAL A 207 7.15 22.99 -1.43
N SER A 208 8.18 23.66 -0.90
CA SER A 208 9.37 24.08 -1.63
C SER A 208 10.67 23.60 -0.98
N LEU A 209 11.76 23.59 -1.77
CA LEU A 209 13.10 23.31 -1.27
C LEU A 209 13.59 24.37 -0.28
N ASP A 210 13.27 25.65 -0.50
CA ASP A 210 13.66 26.74 0.40
C ASP A 210 13.06 26.54 1.79
N GLU A 211 11.76 26.25 1.87
CA GLU A 211 11.10 25.94 3.13
C GLU A 211 11.72 24.71 3.82
N LEU A 212 12.07 23.68 3.04
CA LEU A 212 12.74 22.50 3.58
C LEU A 212 14.11 22.84 4.18
N GLN A 213 14.90 23.68 3.50
CA GLN A 213 16.21 24.12 3.98
C GLN A 213 16.07 24.92 5.28
N ASP A 214 15.15 25.88 5.32
CA ASP A 214 14.86 26.69 6.50
C ASP A 214 14.43 25.82 7.70
N LEU A 215 13.49 24.89 7.46
CA LEU A 215 13.03 23.96 8.48
C LEU A 215 14.16 23.05 8.98
N LYS A 216 15.06 22.61 8.09
CA LYS A 216 16.18 21.75 8.46
C LYS A 216 17.26 22.52 9.21
N ALA A 217 17.49 23.78 8.88
CA ALA A 217 18.36 24.67 9.62
C ALA A 217 17.82 24.96 11.03
N ALA A 218 16.51 25.22 11.16
CA ALA A 218 15.84 25.45 12.44
C ALA A 218 15.74 24.17 13.31
N HIS A 219 15.59 23.00 12.66
CA HIS A 219 15.39 21.71 13.33
C HIS A 219 16.35 20.63 12.81
N PRO A 220 17.66 20.75 13.08
CA PRO A 220 18.68 19.86 12.50
C PRO A 220 18.49 18.39 12.90
N LYS A 221 17.92 18.11 14.08
CA LYS A 221 17.63 16.76 14.57
C LYS A 221 16.30 16.17 14.09
N ALA A 222 15.43 16.96 13.43
CA ALA A 222 14.17 16.45 12.91
C ALA A 222 14.44 15.51 11.72
N PRO A 223 13.93 14.26 11.73
CA PRO A 223 14.10 13.35 10.62
C PRO A 223 13.29 13.83 9.42
N LEU A 224 13.82 13.56 8.22
CA LEU A 224 13.07 13.65 6.99
C LEU A 224 12.31 12.34 6.79
N LEU A 225 10.99 12.42 6.63
CA LEU A 225 10.13 11.24 6.63
C LEU A 225 9.30 11.18 5.33
N VAL A 226 9.55 10.13 4.55
CA VAL A 226 8.82 9.81 3.30
C VAL A 226 8.00 8.52 3.53
N GLY A 227 8.59 7.34 3.30
CA GLY A 227 7.90 6.05 3.46
C GLY A 227 7.75 5.54 4.90
N ASN A 228 8.43 6.17 5.88
CA ASN A 228 8.41 5.80 7.30
C ASN A 228 8.84 4.35 7.63
N THR A 229 9.52 3.66 6.71
CA THR A 229 9.94 2.25 6.88
C THR A 229 11.21 2.08 7.73
N GLY A 230 11.99 3.14 7.94
CA GLY A 230 13.12 3.17 8.88
C GLY A 230 12.74 3.78 10.24
N VAL A 231 12.30 5.04 10.22
CA VAL A 231 11.95 5.81 11.43
C VAL A 231 10.78 5.17 12.20
N GLY A 232 9.76 4.66 11.51
CA GLY A 232 8.58 4.07 12.13
C GLY A 232 8.90 2.87 13.02
N PRO A 233 9.60 1.84 12.51
CA PRO A 233 10.08 0.73 13.33
C PRO A 233 11.00 1.15 14.48
N ASP A 234 11.93 2.09 14.26
CA ASP A 234 12.81 2.58 15.34
C ASP A 234 12.02 3.24 16.47
N MET A 235 11.04 4.09 16.12
CA MET A 235 10.16 4.72 17.10
C MET A 235 9.32 3.71 17.88
N LYS A 236 8.96 2.59 17.24
CA LYS A 236 8.09 1.59 17.83
C LYS A 236 8.82 0.58 18.70
N PHE A 237 9.98 0.10 18.24
CA PHE A 237 10.67 -1.04 18.81
C PHE A 237 11.98 -0.68 19.52
N ARG A 238 12.54 0.51 19.27
CA ARG A 238 13.83 0.95 19.83
C ARG A 238 13.73 2.13 20.79
N GLY A 239 12.51 2.56 21.12
CA GLY A 239 12.28 3.67 22.06
C GLY A 239 12.71 5.05 21.54
N VAL A 240 12.98 5.18 20.24
CA VAL A 240 13.34 6.46 19.62
C VAL A 240 12.11 7.38 19.59
N PHE A 241 12.32 8.68 19.83
CA PHE A 241 11.24 9.66 19.75
C PHE A 241 11.71 10.96 19.11
N HIS A 242 10.91 11.49 18.18
CA HIS A 242 11.15 12.76 17.52
C HIS A 242 9.98 13.70 17.82
N PRO A 243 10.20 14.86 18.48
CA PRO A 243 9.14 15.82 18.74
C PRO A 243 8.73 16.59 17.48
N ILE A 244 9.60 16.64 16.46
CA ILE A 244 9.34 17.30 15.18
C ILE A 244 9.72 16.33 14.07
N VAL A 245 8.86 16.24 13.05
CA VAL A 245 9.09 15.47 11.82
C VAL A 245 8.85 16.38 10.63
N ILE A 246 9.74 16.31 9.64
CA ILE A 246 9.60 17.05 8.37
C ILE A 246 9.35 16.03 7.27
N ALA A 247 8.28 16.20 6.50
CA ALA A 247 7.85 15.26 5.46
C ALA A 247 7.87 15.95 4.08
N PRO A 248 8.97 15.81 3.32
CA PRO A 248 9.21 16.59 2.11
C PRO A 248 8.54 16.03 0.84
N ALA A 249 7.69 15.01 0.96
CA ALA A 249 7.09 14.30 -0.18
C ALA A 249 6.27 15.19 -1.13
N ARG A 250 5.85 16.38 -0.68
CA ARG A 250 5.06 17.35 -1.48
C ARG A 250 5.91 18.32 -2.29
N ILE A 251 7.23 18.26 -2.17
CA ILE A 251 8.18 19.09 -2.93
C ILE A 251 8.38 18.46 -4.32
N PRO A 252 8.02 19.15 -5.42
CA PRO A 252 8.13 18.61 -6.77
C PRO A 252 9.57 18.23 -7.16
N ASP A 253 10.55 19.06 -6.79
CA ASP A 253 11.96 18.91 -7.16
C ASP A 253 12.59 17.60 -6.67
N LEU A 254 12.05 17.04 -5.59
CA LEU A 254 12.56 15.77 -5.04
C LEU A 254 12.01 14.54 -5.78
N ASN A 255 10.96 14.71 -6.59
CA ASN A 255 10.27 13.63 -7.29
C ASN A 255 10.58 13.59 -8.81
N VAL A 256 11.65 14.27 -9.23
CA VAL A 256 12.06 14.31 -10.65
C VAL A 256 12.87 13.06 -10.99
N VAL A 257 12.64 12.53 -12.19
CA VAL A 257 13.54 11.57 -12.86
C VAL A 257 14.02 12.26 -14.13
N ALA A 258 15.31 12.60 -14.19
CA ALA A 258 15.91 13.23 -15.36
C ALA A 258 16.85 12.25 -16.06
N VAL A 259 16.63 12.04 -17.36
CA VAL A 259 17.55 11.28 -18.21
C VAL A 259 18.45 12.31 -18.89
N ALA A 260 19.70 12.40 -18.47
CA ALA A 260 20.69 13.24 -19.13
C ALA A 260 21.21 12.52 -20.38
N THR A 261 20.89 13.01 -21.57
CA THR A 261 21.50 12.52 -22.82
C THR A 261 22.68 13.41 -23.19
N VAL A 262 23.84 13.18 -22.55
CA VAL A 262 25.12 13.72 -23.03
C VAL A 262 26.17 12.67 -22.75
N HIS A 263 26.60 11.95 -23.79
CA HIS A 263 27.83 11.15 -23.85
C HIS A 263 28.42 10.69 -22.49
N ASP A 264 27.67 9.91 -21.71
CA ASP A 264 28.14 9.01 -20.64
C ASP A 264 26.91 8.47 -19.87
N THR A 265 27.07 7.27 -19.34
CA THR A 265 26.04 6.29 -18.99
C THR A 265 25.30 6.49 -17.65
N ASP A 266 24.95 7.72 -17.26
CA ASP A 266 24.42 7.97 -15.89
C ASP A 266 22.94 8.38 -15.82
N PHE A 267 22.18 7.67 -14.96
CA PHE A 267 20.80 7.99 -14.58
C PHE A 267 20.77 8.74 -13.24
N PHE A 268 20.09 9.88 -13.17
CA PHE A 268 19.86 10.61 -11.91
C PHE A 268 18.46 10.32 -11.35
N LEU A 269 18.41 9.67 -10.19
CA LEU A 269 17.20 9.47 -9.41
C LEU A 269 17.26 10.33 -8.14
N HIS A 270 16.25 11.16 -7.91
CA HIS A 270 16.15 11.96 -6.69
C HIS A 270 15.59 11.13 -5.51
N ASN A 271 15.99 11.50 -4.30
CA ASN A 271 15.86 10.72 -3.05
C ASN A 271 14.43 10.35 -2.60
N THR A 272 13.36 10.80 -3.26
CA THR A 272 11.97 10.49 -2.87
C THR A 272 11.21 9.62 -3.88
N VAL A 273 11.86 9.17 -4.97
CA VAL A 273 11.24 8.28 -5.94
C VAL A 273 11.10 6.86 -5.36
N GLU A 274 9.84 6.42 -5.16
CA GLU A 274 9.51 5.05 -4.77
C GLU A 274 9.55 4.12 -5.99
N TYR A 275 10.36 3.06 -5.92
CA TYR A 275 10.45 1.95 -6.91
C TYR A 275 9.17 1.10 -6.94
#